data_AF-A0A379UQD0-F1
#
_entry.id   AF-A0A379UQD0-F1
#
_cell.length_a   1.000
_cell.length_b   1.000
_cell.length_c   1.000
_cell.angle_alpha   90.00
_cell.angle_beta   90.00
_cell.angle_gamma   90.00
#
_symmetry.space_group_name_H-M   'P 1'
#
loop_
_entity.id
_entity.type
_entity.pdbx_description
1 polymer ?
#
loop_
_entity_poly.entity_id
_entity_poly.type
_entity_poly.pdbx_seq_one_letter_code
_entity_poly.pdbx_strand_id
1 'polypeptide(L)'
;MDKVLIPWENVLIYRDFDRCRRWTMEGGFARMYPLQACVRLAVKLDFITALLKKSLRMYGYRRVPGRAGRSRRSRGLAQYVLGIERFYVF
;
A
#
# COMPACT_ATOMS: atom_id res chain seq x y z
N MET A 1 -5.42 -21.58 20.41
CA MET A 1 -6.63 -21.45 21.23
C MET A 1 -6.74 -22.72 22.06
N ASP A 2 -6.24 -22.72 23.29
CA ASP A 2 -6.39 -23.86 24.22
C ASP A 2 -7.48 -23.51 25.24
N LYS A 3 -8.57 -24.30 25.27
CA LYS A 3 -9.73 -24.17 26.18
C LYS A 3 -10.24 -22.74 26.44
N VAL A 4 -10.28 -21.91 25.40
CA VAL A 4 -10.81 -20.54 25.49
C VAL A 4 -12.33 -20.57 25.48
N LEU A 5 -12.95 -20.02 26.53
CA LEU A 5 -14.39 -19.78 26.58
C LEU A 5 -14.72 -18.55 25.73
N ILE A 6 -15.48 -18.75 24.66
CA ILE A 6 -15.94 -17.67 23.77
C ILE A 6 -17.37 -17.33 24.21
N PRO A 7 -17.63 -16.11 24.69
CA PRO A 7 -18.98 -15.71 25.07
C PRO A 7 -19.89 -15.67 23.83
N TRP A 8 -21.18 -15.95 24.01
CA TRP A 8 -22.13 -16.15 22.90
C TRP A 8 -22.32 -14.89 22.04
N GLU A 9 -22.06 -13.71 22.59
CA GLU A 9 -22.08 -12.42 21.91
C GLU A 9 -21.01 -12.32 20.81
N ASN A 10 -19.92 -13.08 20.90
CA ASN A 10 -18.81 -13.06 19.95
C ASN A 10 -18.93 -14.15 18.88
N VAL A 11 -19.97 -14.99 18.94
CA VAL A 11 -20.17 -16.11 18.02
C VAL A 11 -21.01 -15.68 16.82
N LEU A 12 -20.36 -15.45 15.69
CA LEU A 12 -21.03 -15.03 14.44
C LEU A 12 -21.65 -16.21 13.68
N ILE A 13 -20.96 -17.36 13.65
CA ILE A 13 -21.42 -18.60 13.00
C ILE A 13 -21.08 -19.76 13.93
N TYR A 14 -22.08 -20.55 14.33
CA TYR A 14 -21.93 -21.68 15.24
C TYR A 14 -22.30 -23.00 14.56
N ARG A 15 -21.31 -23.87 14.30
CA ARG A 15 -21.48 -25.23 13.74
C ARG A 15 -22.41 -25.34 12.51
N ASP A 16 -22.57 -24.27 11.73
CA ASP A 16 -23.39 -24.22 10.51
C ASP A 16 -22.47 -24.22 9.26
N PHE A 17 -22.32 -25.40 8.65
CA PHE A 17 -21.43 -25.60 7.51
C PHE A 17 -21.90 -24.88 6.24
N ASP A 18 -23.22 -24.81 6.01
CA ASP A 18 -23.78 -24.16 4.82
C ASP A 18 -23.64 -22.64 4.90
N ARG A 19 -23.84 -22.06 6.09
CA ARG A 19 -23.58 -20.62 6.30
C ARG A 19 -22.09 -20.30 6.19
N CYS A 20 -21.21 -21.13 6.74
CA CYS A 20 -19.75 -20.97 6.57
C CYS A 20 -19.34 -20.98 5.09
N ARG A 21 -19.89 -21.90 4.28
CA ARG A 21 -19.56 -22.00 2.85
C ARG A 21 -20.02 -20.78 2.06
N ARG A 22 -21.24 -20.29 2.35
CA ARG A 22 -21.81 -19.12 1.65
C ARG A 22 -21.24 -17.79 2.12
N TRP A 23 -20.68 -17.73 3.34
CA TRP A 23 -20.17 -16.50 3.94
C TRP A 23 -19.15 -15.76 3.06
N THR A 24 -18.30 -16.47 2.33
CA THR A 24 -17.35 -15.84 1.41
C THR A 24 -18.04 -15.07 0.27
N MET A 25 -19.19 -15.55 -0.23
CA MET A 25 -19.92 -14.89 -1.32
C MET A 25 -20.94 -13.88 -0.82
N GLU A 26 -21.63 -14.19 0.28
CA GLU A 26 -22.76 -13.42 0.83
C GLU A 26 -22.37 -12.47 1.98
N GLY A 27 -21.32 -12.79 2.73
CA GLY A 27 -20.90 -12.04 3.92
C GLY A 27 -20.28 -10.67 3.63
N GLY A 28 -20.11 -10.29 2.36
CA GLY A 28 -19.67 -8.95 1.93
C GLY A 28 -18.18 -8.65 2.15
N PHE A 29 -17.56 -9.20 3.19
CA PHE A 29 -16.15 -8.98 3.51
C PHE A 29 -15.24 -9.27 2.33
N ALA A 30 -15.42 -10.41 1.67
CA ALA A 30 -14.60 -10.82 0.54
C ALA A 30 -14.66 -9.86 -0.66
N ARG A 31 -15.77 -9.13 -0.81
CA ARG A 31 -15.96 -8.13 -1.87
C ARG A 31 -15.44 -6.75 -1.47
N MET A 32 -15.38 -6.44 -0.18
CA MET A 32 -15.04 -5.11 0.34
C MET A 32 -13.56 -4.97 0.69
N TYR A 33 -12.93 -5.99 1.29
CA TYR A 33 -11.51 -5.91 1.68
C TYR A 33 -10.53 -5.65 0.51
N PRO A 34 -10.78 -6.12 -0.74
CA PRO A 34 -9.83 -5.93 -1.83
C PRO A 34 -9.59 -4.47 -2.17
N LEU A 35 -10.57 -3.59 -1.98
CA LEU A 35 -10.41 -2.15 -2.22
C LEU A 35 -9.31 -1.56 -1.33
N GLN A 36 -9.36 -1.84 -0.03
CA GLN A 36 -8.35 -1.37 0.92
C GLN A 36 -6.97 -1.99 0.63
N ALA A 37 -6.93 -3.28 0.29
CA ALA A 37 -5.70 -3.97 -0.03
C ALA A 37 -5.04 -3.43 -1.32
N CYS A 38 -5.84 -3.13 -2.36
CA CYS A 38 -5.38 -2.53 -3.60
C CYS A 38 -4.80 -1.14 -3.38
N VAL A 39 -5.46 -0.27 -2.61
CA VAL A 39 -4.93 1.07 -2.31
C VAL A 39 -3.62 0.97 -1.53
N ARG A 40 -3.54 0.09 -0.53
CA ARG A 40 -2.30 -0.16 0.23
C ARG A 40 -1.17 -0.66 -0.67
N LEU A 41 -1.47 -1.50 -1.66
CA LEU A 41 -0.48 -1.98 -2.62
C LEU A 41 -0.04 -0.87 -3.58
N ALA A 42 -0.97 -0.05 -4.08
CA ALA A 42 -0.66 1.07 -4.97
C ALA A 42 0.31 2.06 -4.31
N VAL A 43 0.03 2.46 -3.07
CA VAL A 43 0.93 3.34 -2.29
C VAL A 43 2.32 2.71 -2.11
N LYS A 44 2.38 1.39 -1.89
CA LYS A 44 3.66 0.68 -1.78
C LYS A 44 4.43 0.69 -3.11
N LEU A 45 3.76 0.50 -4.23
CA LEU A 45 4.39 0.53 -5.56
C LEU A 45 4.87 1.94 -5.91
N ASP A 46 4.11 2.99 -5.59
CA ASP A 46 4.56 4.38 -5.76
C ASP A 46 5.81 4.69 -4.94
N PHE A 47 5.88 4.18 -3.72
CA PHE A 47 7.08 4.32 -2.89
C PHE A 47 8.29 3.59 -3.49
N ILE A 48 8.11 2.35 -3.96
CA ILE A 48 9.18 1.56 -4.59
C ILE A 48 9.67 2.23 -5.87
N THR A 49 8.78 2.71 -6.73
CA THR A 49 9.16 3.37 -7.99
C THR A 49 9.92 4.68 -7.74
N ALA A 50 9.51 5.46 -6.73
CA ALA A 50 10.22 6.66 -6.30
C ALA A 50 11.63 6.34 -5.76
N LEU A 51 11.76 5.31 -4.93
CA LEU A 51 13.05 4.83 -4.43
C LEU A 51 13.96 4.34 -5.55
N LEU A 52 13.43 3.52 -6.47
CA LEU A 52 14.16 3.00 -7.60
C LEU A 52 14.69 4.14 -8.48
N LYS A 53 13.86 5.14 -8.79
CA LYS A 53 14.26 6.33 -9.55
C LYS A 53 15.37 7.13 -8.87
N LYS A 54 15.39 7.19 -7.54
CA LYS A 54 16.47 7.84 -6.78
C LYS A 54 17.75 7.00 -6.82
N SER A 55 17.64 5.69 -6.65
CA SER A 55 18.76 4.74 -6.73
C SER A 55 19.45 4.81 -8.10
N LEU A 56 18.70 4.74 -9.21
CA LEU A 56 19.28 4.83 -10.56
C LEU A 56 19.98 6.17 -10.83
N ARG A 57 19.52 7.28 -10.23
CA ARG A 57 20.23 8.57 -10.32
C ARG A 57 21.56 8.57 -9.55
N MET A 58 21.63 7.85 -8.42
CA MET A 58 22.85 7.73 -7.61
C MET A 58 23.87 6.80 -8.25
N TYR A 59 23.43 5.67 -8.82
CA TYR A 59 24.29 4.73 -9.55
C TYR A 59 24.77 5.25 -10.91
N GLY A 60 24.31 6.43 -11.35
CA GLY A 60 24.86 7.08 -12.54
C GLY A 60 24.42 6.45 -13.87
N TYR A 61 23.38 5.59 -13.90
CA TYR A 61 22.81 5.03 -15.13
C TYR A 61 22.13 6.08 -16.05
N ARG A 62 22.25 7.36 -15.71
CA ARG A 62 21.89 8.47 -16.59
C ARG A 62 23.15 9.13 -17.15
N ARG A 63 23.75 8.46 -18.13
CA ARG A 63 24.82 8.92 -19.02
C ARG A 63 24.84 7.95 -20.23
N VAL A 64 24.89 8.35 -21.51
CA VAL A 64 25.60 9.46 -22.23
C VAL A 64 24.86 9.66 -23.62
N PRO A 65 24.77 10.84 -24.29
CA PRO A 65 25.87 11.78 -24.52
C PRO A 65 25.60 13.29 -24.35
N GLY A 66 26.64 13.96 -23.84
CA GLY A 66 26.69 15.41 -23.63
C GLY A 66 27.04 15.74 -22.18
N ARG A 67 28.14 16.45 -21.96
CA ARG A 67 28.80 16.67 -20.66
C ARG A 67 27.91 17.24 -19.54
N ALA A 68 28.14 16.69 -18.35
CA ALA A 68 28.20 17.28 -16.99
C ALA A 68 27.70 18.73 -16.75
N GLY A 69 26.86 18.88 -15.72
CA GLY A 69 26.66 20.13 -14.98
C GLY A 69 26.48 19.84 -13.49
N ARG A 70 27.52 20.14 -12.69
CA ARG A 70 27.48 20.17 -11.22
C ARG A 70 26.42 21.19 -10.78
N SER A 71 25.37 20.77 -10.07
CA SER A 71 24.41 21.71 -9.47
C SER A 71 24.18 21.38 -7.99
N ARG A 72 24.86 22.14 -7.13
CA ARG A 72 24.49 22.37 -5.73
C ARG A 72 23.13 23.06 -5.72
N ARG A 73 22.03 22.32 -5.59
CA ARG A 73 20.77 22.89 -5.06
C ARG A 73 19.83 21.82 -4.51
N SER A 74 19.99 21.55 -3.22
CA SER A 74 19.00 20.89 -2.36
C SER A 74 17.75 21.76 -2.17
N ARG A 75 17.09 22.17 -3.25
CA ARG A 75 15.77 22.85 -3.23
C ARG A 75 14.62 21.96 -3.73
N GLY A 76 14.92 20.79 -4.31
CA GLY A 76 13.89 19.83 -4.73
C GLY A 76 13.24 19.04 -3.60
N LEU A 77 13.83 19.04 -2.40
CA LEU A 77 13.25 18.41 -1.21
C LEU A 77 11.91 19.03 -0.79
N ALA A 78 11.67 20.31 -1.11
CA ALA A 78 10.42 20.99 -0.80
C ALA A 78 9.23 20.49 -1.64
N GLN A 79 9.47 20.03 -2.88
CA GLN A 79 8.38 19.65 -3.79
C GLN A 79 7.93 18.19 -3.65
N TYR A 80 8.78 17.33 -3.06
CA TYR A 80 8.43 15.93 -2.76
C TYR A 80 7.62 15.79 -1.46
N VAL A 81 7.81 16.68 -0.48
CA VAL A 81 6.97 16.75 0.73
C VAL A 81 5.61 17.36 0.41
N LEU A 82 5.57 18.44 -0.39
CA LEU A 82 4.32 19.11 -0.78
C LEU A 82 3.45 18.32 -1.80
N GLY A 83 4.03 17.40 -2.57
CA GLY A 83 3.26 16.54 -3.48
C GLY A 83 2.56 15.37 -2.78
N ILE A 84 3.11 14.89 -1.67
CA ILE A 84 2.51 13.85 -0.81
C ILE A 84 1.35 14.44 0.01
N GLU A 85 1.44 15.69 0.45
CA GLU A 85 0.36 16.42 1.15
C GLU A 85 -0.90 16.61 0.29
N ARG A 86 -0.78 16.58 -1.05
CA ARG A 86 -1.94 16.76 -1.95
C ARG A 86 -2.68 15.45 -2.28
N PHE A 87 -2.14 14.31 -1.88
CA PHE A 87 -2.79 13.00 -1.98
C PHE A 87 -3.37 12.51 -0.63
N TYR A 88 -3.26 13.31 0.43
CA TYR A 88 -3.78 13.04 1.79
C TYR A 88 -5.13 13.73 2.08
N VAL A 89 -5.89 14.09 1.04
CA VAL A 89 -7.30 14.50 1.16
C VAL A 89 -8.13 13.56 0.29
N PHE A 90 -8.15 12.28 0.66
CA PHE A 90 -9.31 11.39 0.71
C PHE A 90 -8.94 10.10 1.46
#